data_AF-A0A3M1FNX5-F1
#
_entry.id   AF-A0A3M1FNX5-F1
#
_cell.length_a   1.000
_cell.length_b   1.000
_cell.length_c   1.000
_cell.angle_alpha   90.00
_cell.angle_beta   90.00
_cell.angle_gamma   90.00
#
_symmetry.space_group_name_H-M   'P 1'
#
loop_
_entity.id
_entity.type
_entity.pdbx_description
1 polymer ?
#
loop_
_entity_poly.entity_id
_entity_poly.type
_entity_poly.pdbx_seq_one_letter_code
_entity_poly.pdbx_strand_id
1 'polypeptide(L)'
;MVGWIMSLFDAPPGAVTIGRTIFVPDSRWYASLSTTERSILLAHELTHVRQWQEKGWMSFMAEYVREYIRTRRAGINTHDASRGISLEREAIRVEQETREQLYGDTP
;
A
#
# COMPACT_ATOMS: atom_id res chain seq x y z
N MET A 1 -8.73 -3.78 -19.68
CA MET A 1 -9.11 -2.54 -18.97
C MET A 1 -8.48 -2.41 -17.58
N VAL A 2 -7.32 -3.03 -17.30
CA VAL A 2 -6.67 -3.01 -15.95
C VAL A 2 -5.27 -2.37 -15.98
N GLY A 3 -4.71 -2.12 -17.18
CA GLY A 3 -3.34 -1.62 -17.33
C GLY A 3 -3.10 -0.20 -16.79
N TRP A 4 -4.15 0.63 -16.74
CA TRP A 4 -4.06 1.99 -16.19
C TRP A 4 -4.19 2.02 -14.65
N ILE A 5 -4.87 1.03 -14.07
CA ILE A 5 -4.98 0.85 -12.61
C ILE A 5 -3.59 0.55 -12.02
N MET A 6 -2.78 -0.26 -12.70
CA MET A 6 -1.39 -0.54 -12.31
C MET A 6 -0.49 0.72 -12.33
N SER A 7 -0.79 1.73 -13.15
CA SER A 7 -0.03 2.98 -13.21
C SER A 7 -0.46 4.02 -12.16
N LEU A 8 -1.59 3.82 -11.49
CA LEU A 8 -2.12 4.74 -10.48
C LEU A 8 -1.57 4.47 -9.08
N PHE A 9 -1.07 3.25 -8.84
CA PHE A 9 -0.65 2.89 -7.50
C PHE A 9 0.68 3.50 -7.08
N ASP A 10 1.52 3.96 -8.03
CA ASP A 10 2.90 4.45 -7.78
C ASP A 10 3.50 3.75 -6.55
N ALA A 11 3.31 2.42 -6.53
CA ALA A 11 3.38 1.67 -5.28
C ALA A 11 4.83 1.76 -4.85
N PRO A 12 5.12 2.00 -3.56
CA PRO A 12 6.49 1.80 -3.08
C PRO A 12 6.95 0.46 -3.65
N PRO A 13 8.19 0.36 -4.16
CA PRO A 13 8.61 -0.77 -4.98
C PRO A 13 8.49 -2.03 -4.14
N GLY A 14 7.36 -2.76 -4.21
CA GLY A 14 7.18 -3.85 -3.27
C GLY A 14 6.02 -4.82 -3.45
N ALA A 15 4.79 -4.38 -3.59
CA ALA A 15 3.67 -5.28 -3.85
C ALA A 15 2.44 -4.48 -4.30
N VAL A 16 1.41 -5.19 -4.75
CA VAL A 16 0.09 -4.61 -4.99
C VAL A 16 -1.00 -5.57 -4.56
N THR A 17 -2.01 -5.04 -3.87
CA THR A 17 -3.19 -5.80 -3.47
C THR A 17 -4.33 -5.63 -4.46
N ILE A 18 -4.90 -6.75 -4.90
CA ILE A 18 -6.14 -6.80 -5.68
C ILE A 18 -7.09 -7.79 -5.01
N GLY A 19 -8.16 -7.28 -4.40
CA GLY A 19 -9.14 -8.10 -3.70
C GLY A 19 -8.55 -8.83 -2.49
N ARG A 20 -8.37 -10.14 -2.61
CA ARG A 20 -7.79 -11.00 -1.55
C ARG A 20 -6.39 -11.52 -1.92
N THR A 21 -5.79 -10.95 -2.95
CA THR A 21 -4.54 -11.43 -3.53
C THR A 21 -3.49 -10.32 -3.50
N ILE A 22 -2.32 -10.65 -2.97
CA ILE A 22 -1.14 -9.78 -2.94
C ILE A 22 -0.21 -10.24 -4.05
N PHE A 23 0.13 -9.34 -4.97
CA PHE A 23 1.04 -9.59 -6.07
C PHE A 23 2.40 -8.97 -5.74
N VAL A 24 3.45 -9.78 -5.81
CA VAL A 24 4.82 -9.35 -5.58
C VAL A 24 5.55 -9.36 -6.95
N PRO A 25 5.98 -8.21 -7.48
CA PRO A 25 6.43 -8.08 -8.87
C PRO A 25 7.80 -8.71 -9.14
N ASP A 26 8.69 -8.73 -8.16
CA ASP A 26 10.02 -9.35 -8.28
C ASP A 26 10.29 -10.24 -7.06
N SER A 27 10.30 -11.55 -7.29
CA SER A 27 10.55 -12.56 -6.27
C SER A 27 11.98 -12.53 -5.73
N ARG A 28 12.96 -12.05 -6.51
CA ARG A 28 14.35 -11.91 -6.06
C ARG A 28 14.51 -10.71 -5.13
N TRP A 29 13.89 -9.59 -5.48
CA TRP A 29 13.81 -8.42 -4.59
C TRP A 29 13.14 -8.81 -3.26
N TYR A 30 11.99 -9.47 -3.31
CA TYR A 30 11.28 -9.90 -2.11
C TYR A 30 12.07 -10.91 -1.27
N ALA A 31 12.79 -11.83 -1.91
CA ALA A 31 13.70 -12.75 -1.23
C ALA A 31 14.89 -12.04 -0.58
N SER A 32 15.33 -10.91 -1.13
CA SER A 32 16.45 -10.12 -0.60
C SER A 32 16.11 -9.32 0.66
N LEU A 33 14.82 -9.07 0.91
CA LEU A 33 14.36 -8.42 2.13
C LEU A 33 14.67 -9.28 3.36
N SER A 34 14.94 -8.63 4.49
CA SER A 34 14.96 -9.30 5.80
C SER A 34 13.57 -9.84 6.16
N THR A 35 13.50 -10.76 7.13
CA THR A 35 12.21 -11.23 7.65
C THR A 35 11.37 -10.08 8.18
N THR A 36 11.98 -9.11 8.86
CA THR A 36 11.30 -7.92 9.39
C THR A 36 10.74 -7.05 8.27
N GLU A 37 11.53 -6.76 7.23
CA GLU A 37 11.05 -5.97 6.08
C GLU A 37 9.91 -6.66 5.34
N ARG A 38 9.97 -7.99 5.16
CA ARG A 38 8.85 -8.76 4.59
C ARG A 38 7.59 -8.68 5.45
N SER A 39 7.72 -8.79 6.76
CA SER A 39 6.58 -8.70 7.68
C SER A 39 5.92 -7.31 7.61
N ILE A 40 6.71 -6.24 7.57
CA ILE A 40 6.21 -4.86 7.43
C ILE A 40 5.49 -4.69 6.09
N LEU A 41 6.08 -5.15 4.99
CA LEU A 41 5.45 -5.10 3.66
C LEU A 41 4.12 -5.87 3.64
N LEU A 42 4.09 -7.08 4.19
CA LEU A 42 2.87 -7.87 4.24
C LEU A 42 1.79 -7.23 5.12
N ALA A 43 2.16 -6.57 6.22
CA ALA A 43 1.21 -5.85 7.07
C ALA A 43 0.55 -4.67 6.32
N HIS A 44 1.33 -3.95 5.51
CA HIS A 44 0.82 -2.93 4.58
C HIS A 44 -0.20 -3.53 3.62
N GLU A 45 0.18 -4.56 2.87
CA GLU A 45 -0.68 -5.16 1.84
C GLU A 45 -1.95 -5.80 2.44
N LEU A 46 -1.84 -6.43 3.61
CA LEU A 46 -3.00 -6.96 4.33
C LEU A 46 -3.97 -5.87 4.78
N THR A 47 -3.49 -4.65 5.04
CA THR A 47 -4.35 -3.51 5.32
C THR A 47 -5.22 -3.17 4.11
N HIS A 48 -4.66 -3.20 2.90
CA HIS A 48 -5.44 -3.03 1.67
C HIS A 48 -6.42 -4.18 1.44
N VAL A 49 -6.06 -5.43 1.76
CA VAL A 49 -6.99 -6.57 1.70
C VAL A 49 -8.19 -6.32 2.62
N ARG A 50 -7.94 -5.87 3.86
CA ARG A 50 -8.99 -5.55 4.83
C ARG A 50 -9.87 -4.40 4.33
N GLN A 51 -9.27 -3.29 3.91
CA GLN A 51 -9.99 -2.12 3.38
C GLN A 51 -10.86 -2.49 2.17
N TRP A 52 -10.35 -3.35 1.28
CA TRP A 52 -11.10 -3.85 0.13
C TRP A 52 -12.31 -4.69 0.55
N GLN A 53 -12.15 -5.55 1.56
CA GLN A 53 -13.24 -6.37 2.09
C GLN A 53 -14.31 -5.53 2.81
N GLU A 54 -13.90 -4.52 3.57
CA GLU A 54 -14.82 -3.67 4.34
C GLU A 54 -15.61 -2.70 3.45
N LYS A 55 -14.95 -2.06 2.47
CA LYS A 55 -15.58 -1.04 1.61
C LYS A 55 -16.22 -1.61 0.35
N GLY A 56 -15.80 -2.80 -0.06
CA GLY A 56 -16.07 -3.35 -1.39
C GLY A 56 -15.23 -2.68 -2.48
N TRP A 57 -15.04 -3.39 -3.59
CA TRP A 57 -14.10 -2.97 -4.65
C TRP A 57 -14.44 -1.60 -5.26
N MET A 58 -15.72 -1.30 -5.47
CA MET A 58 -16.14 -0.04 -6.09
C MET A 58 -15.84 1.17 -5.20
N SER A 59 -16.18 1.08 -3.92
CA SER A 59 -15.97 2.16 -2.95
C SER A 59 -14.48 2.39 -2.70
N PHE A 60 -13.70 1.32 -2.58
CA PHE A 60 -12.26 1.38 -2.40
C PHE A 60 -11.60 2.10 -3.60
N MET A 61 -11.91 1.68 -4.83
CA MET A 61 -11.38 2.33 -6.04
C MET A 61 -11.82 3.78 -6.16
N ALA A 62 -13.10 4.08 -5.87
CA ALA A 62 -13.62 5.44 -5.95
C ALA A 62 -12.94 6.39 -4.95
N GLU A 63 -12.67 5.92 -3.72
CA GLU A 63 -11.93 6.69 -2.71
C GLU A 63 -10.49 6.94 -3.13
N TYR A 64 -9.80 5.89 -3.59
CA TYR A 64 -8.41 5.98 -4.06
C TYR A 64 -8.28 6.99 -5.20
N VAL A 65 -9.11 6.87 -6.24
CA VAL A 65 -9.09 7.76 -7.41
C VAL A 65 -9.48 9.19 -7.04
N ARG A 66 -10.49 9.37 -6.18
CA ARG A 66 -10.94 10.71 -5.75
C ARG A 66 -9.82 11.44 -5.01
N GLU A 67 -9.16 10.76 -4.08
CA GLU A 67 -8.08 11.36 -3.31
C GLU A 67 -6.85 11.60 -4.18
N TYR A 68 -6.46 10.65 -5.03
CA TYR A 68 -5.38 10.82 -6.00
C TYR A 68 -5.58 12.05 -6.89
N ILE A 69 -6.78 12.24 -7.47
CA ILE A 69 -7.10 13.41 -8.30
C ILE A 69 -7.03 14.70 -7.48
N ARG A 70 -7.49 14.69 -6.22
CA ARG A 70 -7.39 15.85 -5.32
C ARG A 70 -5.93 16.24 -5.09
N THR A 71 -5.05 15.28 -4.80
CA THR A 71 -3.62 15.54 -4.58
C THR A 71 -2.92 16.00 -5.85
N ARG A 72 -3.29 15.45 -7.02
CA ARG A 72 -2.78 15.89 -8.34
C ARG A 72 -3.18 17.31 -8.69
N ARG A 73 -4.43 17.72 -8.40
CA ARG A 73 -4.90 19.09 -8.61
C ARG A 73 -4.21 20.12 -7.71
N ALA A 74 -3.60 19.68 -6.60
CA ALA A 74 -2.80 20.51 -5.72
C ALA A 74 -1.34 20.70 -6.19
N GLY A 75 -0.93 20.10 -7.33
CA GLY A 75 0.40 20.27 -7.91
C GLY A 75 1.51 19.45 -7.24
N ILE A 76 1.17 18.47 -6.41
CA ILE A 76 2.13 17.63 -5.69
C ILE A 76 2.67 16.53 -6.63
N ASN A 77 3.99 16.32 -6.61
CA ASN A 77 4.69 15.32 -7.43
C ASN A 77 4.22 13.89 -7.07
N THR A 78 4.19 12.95 -8.04
CA THR A 78 3.47 11.66 -7.95
C THR A 78 3.81 10.82 -6.71
N HIS A 79 5.08 10.77 -6.33
CA HIS A 79 5.57 9.95 -5.21
C HIS A 79 5.09 10.43 -3.83
N ASP A 80 4.76 11.73 -3.68
CA ASP A 80 4.20 12.28 -2.43
C ASP A 80 2.66 12.33 -2.45
N ALA A 81 2.06 12.18 -3.63
CA ALA A 81 0.61 12.28 -3.81
C ALA A 81 -0.14 11.04 -3.28
N SER A 82 0.47 9.85 -3.35
CA SER A 82 -0.07 8.59 -2.84
C SER A 82 -0.10 8.57 -1.30
N ARG A 83 0.95 9.03 -0.63
CA ARG A 83 1.01 9.15 0.84
C ARG A 83 -0.08 10.04 1.45
N GLY A 84 -0.67 10.92 0.64
CA GLY A 84 -1.79 11.78 1.01
C GLY A 84 -3.17 11.10 0.94
N ILE A 85 -3.26 9.87 0.44
CA ILE A 85 -4.51 9.10 0.34
C ILE A 85 -4.84 8.48 1.70
N SER A 86 -6.10 8.56 2.13
CA SER A 86 -6.61 7.98 3.39
C SER A 86 -6.21 6.51 3.57
N LEU A 87 -6.38 5.72 2.53
CA LEU A 87 -6.09 4.29 2.49
C LEU A 87 -4.59 4.01 2.70
N GLU A 88 -3.72 4.79 2.06
CA GLU A 88 -2.26 4.72 2.18
C GLU A 88 -1.80 5.19 3.57
N ARG A 89 -2.38 6.26 4.12
CA ARG A 89 -2.06 6.74 5.48
C ARG A 89 -2.33 5.69 6.55
N GLU A 90 -3.40 4.91 6.38
CA GLU A 90 -3.71 3.82 7.30
C GLU A 90 -2.69 2.69 7.15
N ALA A 91 -2.36 2.29 5.93
CA ALA A 91 -1.35 1.25 5.68
C ALA A 91 0.04 1.65 6.22
N ILE A 92 0.47 2.90 6.02
CA ILE A 92 1.72 3.46 6.56
C ILE A 92 1.72 3.46 8.10
N ARG A 93 0.58 3.72 8.74
CA ARG A 93 0.48 3.65 10.20
C ARG A 93 0.70 2.22 10.69
N VAL A 94 0.07 1.24 10.03
CA VAL A 94 0.26 -0.18 10.34
C VAL A 94 1.71 -0.60 10.11
N GLU A 95 2.38 -0.10 9.08
CA GLU A 95 3.82 -0.33 8.89
C GLU A 95 4.65 0.18 10.08
N GLN A 96 4.35 1.39 10.57
CA GLN A 96 5.06 1.99 11.71
C GLN A 96 4.83 1.18 12.99
N GLU A 97 3.59 0.82 13.29
CA GLU A 97 3.23 -0.01 14.44
C GLU A 97 3.91 -1.39 14.37
N THR A 98 3.90 -2.02 13.19
CA THR A 98 4.55 -3.32 12.96
C THR A 98 6.07 -3.21 13.12
N ARG A 99 6.66 -2.12 12.62
CA ARG A 99 8.10 -1.84 12.77
C ARG A 99 8.45 -1.65 14.25
N GLU A 100 7.68 -0.87 14.99
CA GLU A 100 7.90 -0.67 16.42
C GLU A 100 7.79 -1.97 17.22
N GLN A 101 6.83 -2.84 16.91
CA GLN A 101 6.71 -4.15 17.55
C GLN A 101 7.94 -5.03 17.24
N LEU A 102 8.32 -5.13 15.97
CA LEU A 102 9.40 -6.03 15.55
C LEU A 102 10.80 -5.58 15.95
N TYR A 103 11.05 -4.27 16.08
CA TYR A 103 12.35 -3.73 16.53
C TYR A 103 12.38 -3.39 18.02
N GLY A 104 11.23 -3.09 18.62
CA GLY A 104 11.08 -2.80 20.06
C GLY A 104 11.12 -4.05 20.94
N ASP A 105 10.85 -5.24 20.37
CA ASP A 105 10.97 -6.54 21.05
C ASP A 105 12.41 -7.09 21.11
N THR A 106 13.44 -6.25 20.89
CA THR A 106 14.83 -6.66 21.11
C THR A 106 15.14 -6.58 22.62
N PRO A 107 15.36 -7.71 23.32
CA PRO A 107 15.70 -7.70 24.75
C PRO A 107 17.05 -7.03 25.05
#